data_AF-A0A5C5RAQ4-F1
#
_entry.id   AF-A0A5C5RAQ4-F1
#
_cell.length_a   1.000
_cell.length_b   1.000
_cell.length_c   1.000
_cell.angle_alpha   90.00
_cell.angle_beta   90.00
_cell.angle_gamma   90.00
#
_symmetry.space_group_name_H-M   'P 1'
#
loop_
_entity.id
_entity.type
_entity.pdbx_description
1 polymer ?
#
loop_
_entity_poly.entity_id
_entity_poly.type
_entity_poly.pdbx_seq_one_letter_code
_entity_poly.pdbx_strand_id
1 'polypeptide(L)' 'MYYPCLDSTRDRPFGLYLHANEGGEGAVRAVDSITAGLGWRKVTPHVVVSGKPSKADLEACWNLGATAGAQLMG' A
#
# COMPACT_ATOMS: atom_id res chain seq x y z
N MET A 1 -16.81 -13.86 1.25
CA MET A 1 -15.45 -14.09 1.75
C MET A 1 -14.93 -12.92 2.60
N TYR A 2 -15.78 -12.29 3.45
CA TYR A 2 -15.38 -11.08 4.20
C TYR A 2 -15.04 -11.39 5.67
N TYR A 3 -15.86 -12.18 6.35
CA TYR A 3 -15.72 -12.46 7.79
C TYR A 3 -14.42 -13.22 8.17
N PRO A 4 -13.99 -14.29 7.45
CA PRO A 4 -12.75 -14.98 7.80
C PRO A 4 -11.50 -14.11 7.64
N CYS A 5 -11.50 -13.21 6.65
CA CYS A 5 -10.38 -12.29 6.40
C CYS A 5 -10.34 -11.15 7.42
N LEU A 6 -11.51 -10.68 7.87
CA LEU A 6 -11.61 -9.61 8.87
C LEU A 6 -10.94 -9.99 10.18
N ASP A 7 -11.21 -11.19 10.70
CA ASP A 7 -10.64 -11.63 11.98
C ASP A 7 -9.18 -12.09 11.86
N SER A 8 -8.79 -12.68 10.72
CA SER A 8 -7.44 -13.25 10.55
C SER A 8 -6.37 -12.26 10.07
N THR A 9 -6.77 -11.07 9.60
CA THR A 9 -5.83 -10.10 9.00
C THR A 9 -5.92 -8.70 9.57
N ARG A 10 -6.67 -8.52 10.65
CA ARG A 10 -6.73 -7.25 11.37
C ARG A 10 -5.32 -6.79 11.78
N ASP A 11 -5.10 -5.47 11.75
CA ASP A 11 -3.85 -4.79 12.09
C ASP A 11 -2.64 -5.13 11.21
N ARG A 12 -2.84 -5.89 10.12
CA ARG A 12 -1.78 -6.24 9.18
C ARG A 12 -1.14 -4.97 8.60
N PRO A 13 0.18 -4.77 8.75
CA PRO A 13 0.87 -3.63 8.16
C PRO A 13 0.93 -3.77 6.64
N PHE A 14 0.75 -2.66 5.92
CA PHE A 14 0.88 -2.64 4.47
C PHE A 14 1.43 -1.32 3.91
N GLY A 15 2.04 -1.41 2.73
CA GLY A 15 2.37 -0.28 1.86
C GLY A 15 1.90 -0.58 0.43
N LEU A 16 1.65 0.47 -0.36
CA LEU A 16 1.17 0.36 -1.74
C LEU A 16 2.13 1.09 -2.69
N TYR A 17 2.63 0.35 -3.67
CA TYR A 17 3.13 0.92 -4.92
C TYR A 17 2.07 0.72 -6.00
N LEU A 18 1.74 1.79 -6.72
CA LEU A 18 0.82 1.76 -7.85
C LEU A 18 1.48 2.44 -9.05
N HIS A 19 1.63 1.68 -10.13
CA HIS A 19 1.89 2.28 -11.43
C HIS A 19 0.55 2.56 -12.12
N ALA A 20 0.26 3.82 -12.44
CA ALA A 20 -0.99 4.22 -13.06
C ALA A 20 -0.73 5.23 -14.19
N ASN A 21 -1.24 4.95 -15.37
CA ASN A 21 -1.12 5.86 -16.51
C ASN A 21 -2.24 6.91 -16.52
N GLU A 22 -3.47 6.49 -16.22
CA GLU A 22 -4.64 7.34 -16.00
C GLU A 22 -5.49 6.76 -14.85
N GLY A 23 -6.21 7.61 -14.10
CA GLY A 23 -7.17 7.14 -13.08
C GLY A 23 -6.56 6.53 -11.81
N GLY A 24 -5.28 6.77 -11.51
CA GLY A 24 -4.59 6.22 -10.33
C GLY A 24 -5.28 6.53 -8.99
N GLU A 25 -5.94 7.69 -8.89
CA GLU A 25 -6.71 8.06 -7.70
C GLU A 25 -7.87 7.10 -7.40
N GLY A 26 -8.53 6.57 -8.43
CA GLY A 26 -9.63 5.63 -8.27
C GLY A 26 -9.14 4.31 -7.66
N ALA A 27 -8.00 3.82 -8.15
CA ALA A 27 -7.34 2.64 -7.60
C ALA A 27 -6.87 2.86 -6.15
N VAL A 28 -6.26 4.02 -5.85
CA VAL A 28 -5.88 4.38 -4.48
C VAL A 28 -7.09 4.40 -3.56
N ARG A 29 -8.19 5.06 -3.96
CA ARG A 29 -9.44 5.09 -3.17
C ARG A 29 -10.01 3.70 -2.93
N ALA A 30 -9.97 2.82 -3.93
CA ALA A 30 -10.43 1.45 -3.79
C ALA A 30 -9.59 0.66 -2.78
N VAL A 31 -8.26 0.76 -2.87
CA VAL A 31 -7.34 0.10 -1.92
C VAL A 31 -7.54 0.63 -0.51
N ASP A 32 -7.63 1.95 -0.32
CA ASP A 32 -7.87 2.55 0.98
C ASP A 32 -9.20 2.08 1.59
N SER A 33 -10.27 2.01 0.80
CA SER A 33 -11.58 1.51 1.26
C SER A 33 -11.53 0.03 1.67
N ILE A 34 -10.91 -0.82 0.85
CA ILE A 34 -10.79 -2.26 1.12
C ILE A 34 -9.94 -2.48 2.38
N THR A 35 -8.79 -1.84 2.47
CA THR A 35 -7.85 -2.02 3.59
C THR A 35 -8.40 -1.45 4.89
N ALA A 36 -9.14 -0.34 4.85
CA ALA A 36 -9.89 0.15 6.00
C ALA A 36 -10.97 -0.85 6.44
N GLY A 37 -11.74 -1.40 5.49
CA GLY A 37 -12.75 -2.42 5.78
C GLY A 37 -12.19 -3.74 6.35
N LEU A 38 -10.92 -4.04 6.08
CA LEU A 38 -10.18 -5.19 6.65
C LEU A 38 -9.44 -4.84 7.95
N GLY A 39 -9.41 -3.57 8.36
CA GLY A 39 -8.64 -3.10 9.51
C GLY A 39 -7.13 -3.21 9.33
N TRP A 40 -6.62 -3.12 8.10
CA TRP A 40 -5.18 -3.10 7.82
C TRP A 40 -4.59 -1.73 8.15
N ARG A 41 -3.31 -1.72 8.52
CA ARG A 41 -2.61 -0.50 8.95
C ARG A 41 -1.64 -0.03 7.88
N LYS A 42 -1.90 1.14 7.29
CA LYS A 42 -0.96 1.77 6.35
C LYS A 42 0.26 2.27 7.11
N VAL A 43 1.44 1.78 6.75
CA VAL A 43 2.68 2.08 7.50
C VAL A 43 3.60 3.09 6.82
N THR A 44 3.27 3.47 5.59
CA THR A 44 4.01 4.44 4.78
C THR A 44 3.04 5.08 3.78
N PRO A 45 3.28 6.33 3.32
CA PRO A 45 2.56 6.89 2.19
C PRO A 45 2.60 5.97 0.95
N HIS A 46 1.54 6.02 0.14
CA HIS A 46 1.47 5.29 -1.13
C HIS A 46 2.44 5.90 -2.13
N VAL A 47 3.13 5.07 -2.90
CA VAL A 47 3.97 5.51 -4.02
C VAL A 47 3.17 5.30 -5.30
N VAL A 48 2.73 6.39 -5.92
CA VAL A 48 1.97 6.35 -7.18
C VAL A 48 2.84 6.94 -8.28
N VAL A 49 3.14 6.14 -9.29
CA VAL A 49 4.01 6.52 -10.40
C VAL A 49 3.23 6.48 -11.70
N SER A 50 3.34 7.55 -12.48
CA SER A 50 2.81 7.62 -13.84
C SER A 50 3.96 7.73 -14.84
N GLY A 51 3.75 7.21 -16.05
CA GLY A 51 4.79 7.19 -17.07
C GLY A 51 6.02 6.37 -16.66
N LYS A 52 7.21 6.76 -17.14
CA LYS A 52 8.44 6.04 -16.83
C LYS A 52 8.93 6.40 -15.42
N PRO A 53 9.18 5.42 -14.52
CA PRO A 53 9.71 5.70 -13.20
C PRO A 53 11.03 6.48 -13.24
N SER A 54 11.09 7.56 -12.47
CA SER A 54 12.29 8.33 -12.21
C SER A 54 13.16 7.66 -11.14
N LYS A 55 14.37 8.18 -10.92
CA LYS A 55 15.21 7.75 -9.79
C LYS A 55 14.55 8.02 -8.44
N ALA A 56 13.82 9.13 -8.31
CA ALA A 56 13.11 9.47 -7.08
C ALA A 56 11.97 8.47 -6.79
N ASP A 57 11.28 8.00 -7.83
CA ASP A 57 10.25 6.98 -7.70
C ASP A 57 10.83 5.65 -7.21
N LEU A 58 11.99 5.25 -7.74
CA LEU A 58 12.70 4.06 -7.30
C LEU A 58 13.15 4.16 -5.84
N GLU A 59 13.65 5.33 -5.43
CA GLU A 59 14.02 5.60 -4.04
C GLU A 59 12.80 5.59 -3.11
N ALA A 60 11.67 6.16 -3.55
CA ALA A 60 10.42 6.10 -2.81
C ALA A 60 9.93 4.65 -2.62
N CYS A 61 10.01 3.82 -3.66
CA CYS A 61 9.72 2.38 -3.58
C CYS A 61 10.67 1.65 -2.63
N TRP A 62 11.96 2.00 -2.64
CA TRP A 62 12.93 1.43 -1.71
C TRP A 62 12.57 1.74 -0.25
N ASN A 63 12.28 3.01 0.04
CA ASN A 63 11.88 3.45 1.38
C ASN A 63 10.54 2.84 1.81
N LEU A 64 9.59 2.67 0.89
CA LEU A 64 8.33 1.96 1.14
C LEU A 64 8.60 0.51 1.57
N GLY A 65 9.43 -0.22 0.81
CA GLY A 65 9.78 -1.60 1.12
C GLY A 65 10.52 -1.74 2.45
N ALA A 66 11.50 -0.85 2.71
CA ALA A 66 12.23 -0.81 3.97
C ALA A 66 11.30 -0.57 5.17
N THR A 67 10.38 0.39 5.05
CA THR A 67 9.42 0.72 6.11
C THR A 67 8.45 -0.43 6.36
N ALA A 68 7.89 -1.03 5.29
CA ALA A 68 6.99 -2.17 5.41
C ALA A 68 7.69 -3.40 6.00
N GLY A 69 8.91 -3.70 5.55
CA GLY A 69 9.72 -4.81 6.06
C GLY A 69 10.10 -4.65 7.53
N ALA A 70 10.40 -3.42 7.98
CA ALA A 70 10.67 -3.15 9.40
C ALA A 70 9.50 -3.53 10.32
N GLN A 71 8.25 -3.53 9.82
CA GLN A 71 7.07 -3.93 10.58
C GLN A 71 6.93 -5.44 10.77
N LEU A 72 7.72 -6.26 10.04
CA LEU A 72 7.72 -7.72 10.17
C LEU A 72 8.71 -8.23 11.23
N MET A 73 9.58 -7.34 11.74
CA MET A 73 10.63 -7.67 12.71
C MET A 73 10.25 -7.35 14.17
N GLY A 74 9.05 -6.80 14.40
CA GLY A 74 8.49 -6.53 15.74
C GLY A 74 7.34 -7.47 16.04
#